data_AF-A0A2A4YTC2-F1
#
_entry.id   AF-A0A2A4YTC2-F1
#
_cell.length_a   1.000
_cell.length_b   1.000
_cell.length_c   1.000
_cell.angle_alpha   90.00
_cell.angle_beta   90.00
_cell.angle_gamma   90.00
#
_symmetry.space_group_name_H-M   'P 1'
#
loop_
_entity.id
_entity.type
_entity.pdbx_description
1 polymer ?
#
loop_
_entity_poly.entity_id
_entity_poly.type
_entity_poly.pdbx_seq_one_letter_code
_entity_poly.pdbx_strand_id
1 'polypeptide(L)'
;MLDQELKNIWKNATQQELVKFEMSKLLMEMNQKLKKFDKSIKTRDSLEIIAAFIVISVMIYYAIIIPYVLTKIASLLIIPWALFVVYKLRNVKKHKPANLDLSFRNYLVQQRSYLKRQMILLDNILYWYILPPFVIAILFFMGLPLTTMMWITKMGFVLLVSIGVLYLNKRAVKKQFKPLIKQLDETISNLED
;
A
#
# COMPACT_ATOMS: atom_id res chain seq x y z
N MET A 1 18.99 -34.41 30.17
CA MET A 1 18.24 -33.91 31.35
C MET A 1 17.21 -32.86 30.94
N LEU A 2 17.61 -31.75 30.31
CA LEU A 2 16.68 -30.67 29.87
C LEU A 2 15.48 -31.15 29.02
N ASP A 3 15.71 -32.08 28.08
CA ASP A 3 14.65 -32.60 27.20
C ASP A 3 13.61 -33.49 27.92
N GLN A 4 14.03 -34.19 28.98
CA GLN A 4 13.13 -35.00 29.81
C GLN A 4 12.30 -34.12 30.75
N GLU A 5 12.90 -33.05 31.28
CA GLU A 5 12.19 -32.04 32.08
C GLU A 5 11.13 -31.31 31.26
N LEU A 6 11.46 -30.88 30.04
CA LEU A 6 10.50 -30.26 29.11
C LEU A 6 9.32 -31.20 28.78
N LYS A 7 9.60 -32.50 28.57
CA LYS A 7 8.56 -33.51 28.33
C LYS A 7 7.67 -33.75 29.55
N ASN A 8 8.22 -33.70 30.77
CA ASN A 8 7.44 -33.84 32.00
C ASN A 8 6.58 -32.60 32.27
N ILE A 9 7.11 -31.40 32.04
CA ILE A 9 6.33 -30.15 32.13
C ILE A 9 5.19 -30.17 31.10
N TRP A 10 5.44 -30.63 29.88
CA TRP A 10 4.41 -30.74 28.83
C TRP A 10 3.32 -31.76 29.17
N LYS A 11 3.69 -32.92 29.73
CA LYS A 11 2.73 -33.94 30.19
C LYS A 11 1.87 -33.50 31.37
N ASN A 12 2.39 -32.61 32.21
CA ASN A 12 1.71 -32.12 33.41
C ASN A 12 1.02 -30.76 33.20
N ALA A 13 1.20 -30.13 32.03
CA ALA A 13 0.55 -28.87 31.71
C ALA A 13 -0.97 -29.07 31.61
N THR A 14 -1.71 -28.22 32.30
CA THR A 14 -3.17 -28.24 32.26
C THR A 14 -3.64 -27.87 30.85
N GLN A 15 -4.75 -28.44 30.36
CA GLN A 15 -5.30 -28.12 29.04
C GLN A 15 -5.50 -26.60 28.84
N GLN A 16 -5.83 -25.87 29.91
CA GLN A 16 -5.92 -24.40 29.91
C GLN A 16 -4.57 -23.68 29.69
N GLU A 17 -3.46 -24.21 30.21
CA GLU A 17 -2.12 -23.63 30.04
C GLU A 17 -1.59 -23.87 28.61
N LEU A 18 -1.88 -25.04 28.03
CA LEU A 18 -1.57 -25.35 26.64
C LEU A 18 -2.32 -24.41 25.68
N VAL A 19 -3.63 -24.22 25.89
CA VAL A 19 -4.45 -23.28 25.10
C VAL A 19 -3.93 -21.85 25.21
N LYS A 20 -3.59 -21.39 26.42
CA LYS A 20 -3.04 -20.04 26.65
C LYS A 20 -1.68 -19.86 25.96
N PHE A 21 -0.82 -20.88 26.00
CA PHE A 21 0.49 -20.85 25.33
C PHE A 21 0.35 -20.80 23.80
N GLU A 22 -0.46 -21.68 23.21
CA GLU A 22 -0.73 -21.69 21.77
C GLU A 22 -1.32 -20.37 21.30
N MET A 23 -2.26 -19.80 22.07
CA MET A 23 -2.84 -18.51 21.74
C MET A 23 -1.78 -17.41 21.78
N SER A 24 -0.97 -17.33 22.84
CA SER A 24 0.10 -16.33 22.96
C SER A 24 1.10 -16.39 21.79
N LYS A 25 1.44 -17.60 21.33
CA LYS A 25 2.30 -17.82 20.18
C LYS A 25 1.66 -17.33 18.89
N LEU A 26 0.39 -17.68 18.66
CA LEU A 26 -0.39 -17.24 17.49
C LEU A 26 -0.48 -15.71 17.43
N LEU A 27 -0.70 -15.06 18.58
CA LEU A 27 -0.73 -13.60 18.68
C LEU A 27 0.62 -12.96 18.37
N MET A 28 1.72 -13.57 18.83
CA MET A 28 3.07 -13.09 18.54
C MET A 28 3.39 -13.19 17.05
N GLU A 29 3.09 -14.32 16.42
CA GLU A 29 3.27 -14.52 14.97
C GLU A 29 2.44 -13.53 14.14
N MET A 30 1.19 -13.29 14.55
CA MET A 30 0.30 -12.31 13.92
C MET A 30 0.90 -10.90 14.01
N ASN A 31 1.37 -10.49 15.18
CA ASN A 31 1.99 -9.18 15.37
C ASN A 31 3.26 -9.02 14.53
N GLN A 32 4.08 -10.07 14.42
CA GLN A 32 5.27 -10.05 13.56
C GLN A 32 4.90 -9.89 12.07
N LYS A 33 3.89 -10.61 11.58
CA LYS A 33 3.37 -10.46 10.21
C LYS A 33 2.88 -9.03 9.95
N LEU A 34 2.07 -8.49 10.87
CA LEU A 34 1.56 -7.12 10.80
C LEU A 34 2.69 -6.09 10.77
N LYS A 35 3.73 -6.24 11.60
CA LYS A 35 4.91 -5.34 11.61
C LYS A 35 5.67 -5.39 10.29
N LYS A 36 5.90 -6.57 9.72
CA LYS A 36 6.54 -6.73 8.41
C LYS A 36 5.73 -6.04 7.31
N PHE A 37 4.41 -6.22 7.35
CA PHE A 37 3.50 -5.60 6.39
C PHE A 37 3.48 -4.07 6.50
N ASP A 38 3.42 -3.56 7.72
CA ASP A 38 3.51 -2.13 8.01
C ASP A 38 4.81 -1.51 7.49
N LYS A 39 5.95 -2.22 7.62
CA LYS A 39 7.22 -1.77 7.06
C LYS A 39 7.14 -1.66 5.55
N SER A 40 6.55 -2.64 4.87
CA SER A 40 6.35 -2.62 3.42
C SER A 40 5.49 -1.43 2.97
N ILE A 41 4.37 -1.16 3.65
CA ILE A 41 3.53 0.00 3.37
C ILE A 41 4.31 1.30 3.55
N LYS A 42 5.05 1.45 4.67
CA LYS A 42 5.87 2.64 4.93
C LYS A 42 6.91 2.88 3.84
N THR A 43 7.61 1.83 3.40
CA THR A 43 8.61 1.96 2.33
C THR A 43 7.96 2.41 1.02
N ARG A 44 6.82 1.83 0.65
CA ARG A 44 6.07 2.26 -0.54
C ARG A 44 5.66 3.74 -0.43
N ASP A 45 5.00 4.12 0.67
CA ASP A 45 4.50 5.48 0.85
C ASP A 45 5.66 6.51 0.84
N SER A 46 6.82 6.19 1.41
CA SER A 46 8.00 7.05 1.36
C SER A 46 8.54 7.22 -0.05
N LEU A 47 8.63 6.13 -0.83
CA LEU A 47 9.07 6.19 -2.21
C LEU A 47 8.10 6.99 -3.09
N GLU A 48 6.79 6.85 -2.86
CA GLU A 48 5.77 7.62 -3.60
C GLU A 48 5.84 9.11 -3.27
N ILE A 49 6.10 9.49 -2.02
CA ILE A 49 6.31 10.89 -1.63
C ILE A 49 7.56 11.46 -2.30
N ILE A 50 8.68 10.73 -2.29
CA ILE A 50 9.92 11.16 -2.96
C ILE A 50 9.69 11.32 -4.47
N ALA A 51 9.03 10.34 -5.09
CA ALA A 51 8.68 10.40 -6.50
C ALA A 51 7.79 11.60 -6.82
N ALA A 52 6.79 11.91 -5.98
CA ALA A 52 5.93 13.07 -6.15
C ALA A 52 6.73 14.38 -6.14
N PHE A 53 7.69 14.54 -5.23
CA PHE A 53 8.56 15.72 -5.22
C PHE A 53 9.40 15.85 -6.49
N ILE A 54 9.98 14.74 -6.97
CA ILE A 54 10.76 14.73 -8.21
C ILE A 54 9.88 15.11 -9.40
N VAL A 55 8.68 14.50 -9.51
CA VAL A 55 7.72 14.80 -10.58
C VAL A 55 7.33 16.26 -10.56
N ILE A 56 6.98 16.83 -9.40
CA ILE A 56 6.61 18.24 -9.28
C ILE A 56 7.76 19.14 -9.76
N SER A 57 8.99 18.90 -9.30
CA SER A 57 10.16 19.71 -9.69
C SER A 57 10.43 19.68 -11.20
N VAL A 58 10.39 18.49 -11.81
CA VAL A 58 10.58 18.33 -13.26
C VAL A 58 9.46 19.01 -14.05
N MET A 59 8.23 18.94 -13.56
CA MET A 59 7.08 19.50 -14.27
C MET A 59 7.02 21.03 -14.17
N ILE A 60 7.45 21.61 -13.05
CA ILE A 60 7.66 23.06 -12.93
C ILE A 60 8.74 23.52 -13.93
N TYR A 61 9.86 22.80 -14.02
CA TYR A 61 10.93 23.09 -14.97
C TYR A 61 10.41 23.07 -16.43
N TYR A 62 9.63 22.05 -16.79
CA TYR A 62 9.00 21.96 -18.11
C TYR A 62 7.97 23.06 -18.38
N ALA A 63 7.19 23.48 -17.38
CA ALA A 63 6.21 24.56 -17.54
C ALA A 63 6.87 25.91 -17.88
N ILE A 64 8.11 26.14 -17.44
CA ILE A 64 8.86 27.38 -17.69
C ILE A 64 9.52 27.35 -19.08
N ILE A 65 10.21 26.25 -19.42
CA ILE A 65 11.10 26.18 -20.59
C ILE A 65 10.36 25.84 -21.88
N ILE A 66 9.37 24.96 -21.82
CA ILE A 66 8.71 24.47 -23.02
C ILE A 66 7.76 25.55 -23.55
N PRO A 67 7.88 26.03 -24.80
CA PRO A 67 7.07 27.15 -25.29
C PRO A 67 5.62 26.76 -25.62
N TYR A 68 5.32 25.47 -25.76
CA TYR A 68 4.00 24.97 -26.20
C TYR A 68 2.94 25.07 -25.09
N VAL A 69 1.87 25.81 -25.36
CA VAL A 69 0.78 26.09 -24.41
C VAL A 69 0.16 24.81 -23.86
N LEU A 70 -0.15 23.84 -24.73
CA LEU A 70 -0.79 22.59 -24.32
C LEU A 70 0.10 21.77 -23.36
N THR A 71 1.41 21.71 -23.64
CA THR A 71 2.38 21.04 -22.76
C THR A 71 2.51 21.77 -21.43
N LYS A 72 2.49 23.12 -21.40
CA LYS A 72 2.48 23.88 -20.15
C LYS A 72 1.25 23.58 -19.30
N ILE A 73 0.06 23.53 -19.90
CA ILE A 73 -1.18 23.19 -19.20
C ILE A 73 -1.06 21.79 -18.59
N ALA A 74 -0.60 20.80 -19.36
CA ALA A 74 -0.40 19.44 -18.85
C ALA A 74 0.61 19.38 -17.69
N SER A 75 1.72 20.10 -17.79
CA SER A 75 2.73 20.25 -16.72
C SER A 75 2.17 20.91 -15.46
N LEU A 76 1.22 21.83 -15.58
CA LEU A 76 0.57 22.43 -14.42
C LEU A 76 -0.51 21.52 -13.82
N LEU A 77 -1.20 20.71 -14.64
CA LEU A 77 -2.23 19.77 -14.18
C LEU A 77 -1.66 18.57 -13.41
N ILE A 78 -0.43 18.14 -13.70
CA ILE A 78 0.19 17.01 -13.00
C ILE A 78 0.56 17.34 -11.54
N ILE A 79 0.78 18.62 -11.22
CA ILE A 79 1.14 19.08 -9.86
C ILE A 79 0.01 18.83 -8.86
N PRO A 80 -1.23 19.34 -9.06
CA PRO A 80 -2.33 19.07 -8.15
C PRO A 80 -2.67 17.57 -8.09
N TRP A 81 -2.49 16.83 -9.19
CA TRP A 81 -2.62 15.37 -9.16
C TRP A 81 -1.59 14.70 -8.24
N ALA A 82 -0.32 15.07 -8.33
CA ALA A 82 0.73 14.53 -7.46
C ALA A 82 0.46 14.84 -5.98
N LEU A 83 -0.02 16.05 -5.69
CA LEU A 83 -0.45 16.44 -4.34
C LEU A 83 -1.66 15.62 -3.87
N PHE A 84 -2.64 15.38 -4.75
CA PHE A 84 -3.80 14.54 -4.46
C PHE A 84 -3.39 13.10 -4.12
N VAL A 85 -2.43 12.51 -4.85
CA VAL A 85 -1.87 11.18 -4.53
C VAL A 85 -1.31 11.17 -3.11
N VAL A 86 -0.43 12.12 -2.77
CA VAL A 86 0.16 12.22 -1.43
C VAL A 86 -0.91 12.39 -0.34
N TYR A 87 -1.89 13.25 -0.59
CA TYR A 87 -3.03 13.44 0.32
C TYR A 87 -3.79 12.14 0.54
N LYS A 88 -4.11 11.41 -0.53
CA LYS A 88 -4.90 10.17 -0.45
C LYS A 88 -4.19 9.07 0.34
N LEU A 89 -2.88 8.91 0.15
CA LEU A 89 -2.05 7.98 0.93
C LEU A 89 -2.03 8.36 2.41
N ARG A 90 -1.79 9.65 2.71
CA ARG A 90 -1.79 10.16 4.10
C ARG A 90 -3.14 9.99 4.78
N ASN A 91 -4.24 10.17 4.05
CA ASN A 91 -5.58 10.02 4.62
C ASN A 91 -5.86 8.59 5.08
N VAL A 92 -5.43 7.57 4.33
CA VAL A 92 -5.57 6.17 4.76
C VAL A 92 -4.67 5.89 5.97
N LYS A 93 -3.44 6.44 5.98
CA LYS A 93 -2.50 6.28 7.11
C LYS A 93 -3.01 6.83 8.44
N LYS A 94 -3.86 7.87 8.44
CA LYS A 94 -4.49 8.42 9.66
C LYS A 94 -5.33 7.39 10.43
N HIS A 95 -5.83 6.36 9.75
CA HIS A 95 -6.67 5.32 10.35
C HIS A 95 -5.87 4.17 10.94
N LYS A 96 -4.54 4.29 10.99
CA LYS A 96 -3.68 3.27 11.58
C LYS A 96 -3.88 3.25 13.11
N PRO A 97 -4.12 2.08 13.73
CA PRO A 97 -4.28 1.99 15.17
C PRO A 97 -3.03 2.45 15.92
N ALA A 98 -3.24 3.23 16.97
CA ALA A 98 -2.21 3.61 17.93
C ALA A 98 -2.12 2.55 19.03
N ASN A 99 -0.90 2.16 19.40
CA ASN A 99 -0.61 1.07 20.33
C ASN A 99 -0.88 1.39 21.82
N LEU A 100 -1.38 2.59 22.15
CA LEU A 100 -1.11 3.13 23.49
C LEU A 100 -1.96 2.53 24.61
N ASP A 101 -3.23 2.14 24.40
CA ASP A 101 -4.11 1.66 25.49
C ASP A 101 -5.20 0.65 25.07
N LEU A 102 -5.08 0.03 23.90
CA LEU A 102 -6.12 -0.87 23.40
C LEU A 102 -5.92 -2.29 23.93
N SER A 103 -7.02 -2.91 24.37
CA SER A 103 -7.06 -4.37 24.52
C SER A 103 -6.62 -5.03 23.21
N PHE A 104 -5.92 -6.16 23.31
CA PHE A 104 -5.32 -6.80 22.15
C PHE A 104 -6.35 -7.12 21.04
N ARG A 105 -7.57 -7.51 21.42
CA ARG A 105 -8.70 -7.69 20.50
C ARG A 105 -9.06 -6.40 19.76
N ASN A 106 -9.21 -5.28 20.48
CA ASN A 106 -9.55 -3.99 19.88
C ASN A 106 -8.46 -3.50 18.92
N TYR A 107 -7.18 -3.75 19.24
CA TYR A 107 -6.07 -3.50 18.32
C TYR A 107 -6.21 -4.30 17.02
N LEU A 108 -6.53 -5.60 17.09
CA LEU A 108 -6.71 -6.43 15.89
C LEU A 108 -7.89 -5.98 15.03
N VAL A 109 -9.04 -5.64 15.64
CA VAL A 109 -10.23 -5.15 14.92
C VAL A 109 -9.91 -3.85 14.17
N GLN A 110 -9.18 -2.93 14.81
CA GLN A 110 -8.76 -1.69 14.18
C GLN A 110 -7.73 -1.96 13.06
N GLN A 111 -6.78 -2.88 13.27
CA GLN A 111 -5.81 -3.24 12.23
C GLN A 111 -6.47 -3.86 11.01
N ARG A 112 -7.42 -4.78 11.21
CA ARG A 112 -8.22 -5.34 10.13
C ARG A 112 -8.92 -4.24 9.33
N SER A 113 -9.53 -3.27 10.02
CA SER A 113 -10.22 -2.15 9.38
C SER A 113 -9.26 -1.27 8.59
N TYR A 114 -8.06 -0.99 9.12
CA TYR A 114 -7.00 -0.28 8.41
C TYR A 114 -6.52 -1.03 7.15
N LEU A 115 -6.27 -2.34 7.26
CA LEU A 115 -5.87 -3.19 6.14
C LEU A 115 -6.93 -3.25 5.04
N LYS A 116 -8.22 -3.28 5.40
CA LYS A 116 -9.32 -3.20 4.43
C LYS A 116 -9.31 -1.87 3.66
N ARG A 117 -9.07 -0.74 4.33
CA ARG A 117 -8.96 0.57 3.65
C ARG A 117 -7.77 0.61 2.70
N GLN A 118 -6.60 0.10 3.11
CA GLN A 118 -5.42 -0.03 2.24
C GLN A 118 -5.68 -0.96 1.05
N MET A 119 -6.40 -2.07 1.25
CA MET A 119 -6.79 -2.97 0.18
C MET A 119 -7.68 -2.29 -0.86
N ILE A 120 -8.73 -1.57 -0.42
CA ILE A 120 -9.66 -0.85 -1.31
C ILE A 120 -8.91 0.24 -2.10
N LEU A 121 -7.97 0.93 -1.44
CA LEU A 121 -7.11 1.92 -2.09
C LEU A 121 -6.33 1.31 -3.26
N LEU A 122 -5.70 0.15 -3.03
CA LEU A 122 -4.95 -0.56 -4.06
C LEU A 122 -5.82 -1.20 -5.14
N ASP A 123 -7.01 -1.66 -4.76
CA ASP A 123 -7.93 -2.29 -5.70
C ASP A 123 -8.47 -1.27 -6.71
N ASN A 124 -8.66 -0.02 -6.28
CA ASN A 124 -9.12 1.08 -7.13
C ASN A 124 -8.00 1.92 -7.76
N ILE A 125 -6.75 1.46 -7.74
CA ILE A 125 -5.57 2.21 -8.22
C ILE A 125 -5.70 2.71 -9.66
N LEU A 126 -6.42 1.98 -10.52
CA LEU A 126 -6.67 2.38 -11.89
C LEU A 126 -7.25 3.79 -11.98
N TYR A 127 -8.29 4.09 -11.19
CA TYR A 127 -9.07 5.33 -11.33
C TYR A 127 -8.40 6.55 -10.72
N TRP A 128 -7.73 6.39 -9.58
CA TRP A 128 -7.20 7.55 -8.85
C TRP A 128 -5.70 7.79 -9.07
N TYR A 129 -4.97 6.76 -9.49
CA TYR A 129 -3.52 6.83 -9.65
C TYR A 129 -3.09 6.69 -11.11
N ILE A 130 -3.67 5.78 -11.89
CA ILE A 130 -3.18 5.49 -13.25
C ILE A 130 -3.85 6.37 -14.31
N LEU A 131 -5.18 6.45 -14.30
CA LEU A 131 -5.94 7.14 -15.34
C LEU A 131 -5.63 8.64 -15.40
N PRO A 132 -5.59 9.40 -14.30
CA PRO A 132 -5.33 10.84 -14.37
C PRO A 132 -3.97 11.19 -15.02
N PRO A 133 -2.81 10.65 -14.59
CA PRO A 133 -1.54 10.97 -15.23
C PRO A 133 -1.45 10.40 -16.64
N PHE A 134 -2.17 9.32 -16.97
CA PHE A 134 -2.22 8.80 -18.34
C PHE A 134 -2.89 9.80 -19.30
N VAL A 135 -4.03 10.37 -18.90
CA VAL A 135 -4.71 11.42 -19.67
C VAL A 135 -3.84 12.69 -19.77
N ILE A 136 -3.21 13.09 -18.66
CA ILE A 136 -2.29 14.24 -18.66
C ILE A 136 -1.08 13.98 -19.57
N ALA A 137 -0.55 12.76 -19.63
CA ALA A 137 0.55 12.40 -20.51
C ALA A 137 0.17 12.51 -22.01
N ILE A 138 -1.06 12.13 -22.37
CA ILE A 138 -1.58 12.33 -23.74
C ILE A 138 -1.57 13.82 -24.10
N LEU A 139 -2.12 14.67 -23.22
CA LEU A 139 -2.14 16.12 -23.42
C LEU A 139 -0.71 16.69 -23.52
N PHE A 140 0.19 16.24 -22.64
CA PHE A 140 1.58 16.68 -22.63
C PHE A 140 2.28 16.39 -23.95
N PHE A 141 2.18 15.16 -24.47
CA PHE A 141 2.86 14.75 -25.69
C PHE A 141 2.17 15.26 -26.96
N MET A 142 0.84 15.47 -26.96
CA MET A 142 0.14 16.12 -28.07
C MET A 142 0.60 17.57 -28.28
N GLY A 143 1.01 18.27 -27.23
CA GLY A 143 1.50 19.64 -27.33
C GLY A 143 2.90 19.78 -27.93
N LEU A 144 3.65 18.67 -28.03
CA LEU A 144 5.03 18.68 -28.54
C LEU A 144 5.07 18.33 -30.03
N PRO A 145 6.01 18.92 -30.80
CA PRO A 145 6.21 18.57 -32.22
C PRO A 145 7.00 17.25 -32.33
N LEU A 146 6.42 16.16 -31.86
CA LEU A 146 7.01 14.83 -31.92
C LEU A 146 6.67 14.14 -33.24
N THR A 147 7.61 13.34 -33.76
CA THR A 147 7.30 12.42 -34.85
C THR A 147 6.33 11.33 -34.36
N THR A 148 5.55 10.75 -35.27
CA THR A 148 4.60 9.67 -34.95
C THR A 148 5.29 8.50 -34.23
N MET A 149 6.50 8.13 -34.66
CA MET A 149 7.29 7.07 -34.01
C MET A 149 7.69 7.44 -32.58
N MET A 150 8.11 8.68 -32.33
CA MET A 150 8.42 9.15 -30.97
C MET A 150 7.18 9.19 -30.07
N TRP A 151 6.03 9.57 -30.62
CA TRP A 151 4.78 9.58 -29.88
C TRP A 151 4.33 8.17 -29.48
N ILE A 152 4.33 7.22 -30.43
CA ILE A 152 3.98 5.81 -30.19
C ILE A 152 4.92 5.18 -29.15
N THR A 153 6.23 5.39 -29.28
CA THR A 153 7.22 4.82 -28.35
C THR A 153 7.07 5.36 -26.93
N LYS A 154 6.88 6.68 -26.76
CA LYS A 154 6.65 7.30 -25.44
C LYS A 154 5.33 6.86 -24.82
N MET A 155 4.23 6.87 -25.59
CA MET A 155 2.92 6.42 -25.10
C MET A 155 2.91 4.92 -24.79
N GLY A 156 3.55 4.10 -25.62
CA GLY A 156 3.72 2.67 -25.38
C GLY A 156 4.48 2.39 -24.08
N PHE A 157 5.54 3.16 -23.80
CA PHE A 157 6.26 3.07 -22.53
C PHE A 157 5.39 3.45 -21.33
N VAL A 158 4.66 4.57 -21.39
CA VAL A 158 3.73 4.99 -20.32
C VAL A 158 2.65 3.94 -20.06
N LEU A 159 2.10 3.35 -21.12
CA LEU A 159 1.09 2.29 -21.02
C LEU A 159 1.67 1.03 -20.37
N LEU A 160 2.86 0.60 -20.79
CA LEU A 160 3.54 -0.57 -20.23
C LEU A 160 3.81 -0.41 -18.74
N VAL A 161 4.35 0.74 -18.33
CA VAL A 161 4.58 1.05 -16.90
C VAL A 161 3.26 1.06 -16.12
N SER A 162 2.21 1.65 -16.70
CA SER A 162 0.87 1.70 -16.08
C SER A 162 0.30 0.30 -15.84
N ILE A 163 0.40 -0.60 -16.83
CA ILE A 163 -0.03 -2.00 -16.71
C ILE A 163 0.79 -2.72 -15.63
N GLY A 164 2.12 -2.51 -15.61
CA GLY A 164 3.01 -3.08 -14.60
C GLY A 164 2.61 -2.66 -13.17
N VAL A 165 2.36 -1.37 -12.96
CA VAL A 165 1.90 -0.83 -11.67
C VAL A 165 0.54 -1.44 -11.28
N LEU A 166 -0.41 -1.50 -12.21
CA LEU A 166 -1.73 -2.10 -11.96
C LEU A 166 -1.58 -3.56 -11.54
N TYR A 167 -0.79 -4.34 -12.28
CA TYR A 167 -0.56 -5.75 -12.02
C TYR A 167 0.08 -5.98 -10.65
N LEU A 168 1.13 -5.23 -10.30
CA LEU A 168 1.80 -5.34 -9.00
C LEU A 168 0.84 -5.05 -7.83
N ASN A 169 0.00 -4.03 -7.96
CA ASN A 169 -0.96 -3.66 -6.93
C ASN A 169 -2.10 -4.67 -6.79
N LYS A 170 -2.67 -5.16 -7.91
CA LYS A 170 -3.67 -6.25 -7.88
C LYS A 170 -3.09 -7.55 -7.34
N ARG A 171 -1.83 -7.86 -7.68
CA ARG A 171 -1.10 -9.00 -7.12
C ARG A 171 -0.90 -8.84 -5.61
N ALA A 172 -0.55 -7.66 -5.11
CA ALA A 172 -0.42 -7.40 -3.68
C ALA A 172 -1.77 -7.60 -2.95
N VAL A 173 -2.86 -7.08 -3.51
CA VAL A 173 -4.22 -7.30 -2.98
C VAL A 173 -4.53 -8.80 -2.86
N LYS A 174 -4.32 -9.56 -3.95
CA LYS A 174 -4.64 -10.99 -3.99
C LYS A 174 -3.74 -11.85 -3.09
N LYS A 175 -2.42 -11.60 -3.10
CA LYS A 175 -1.43 -12.46 -2.46
C LYS A 175 -1.04 -12.05 -1.03
N GLN A 176 -1.32 -10.81 -0.62
CA GLN A 176 -0.87 -10.31 0.68
C GLN A 176 -2.04 -9.78 1.52
N PHE A 177 -2.86 -8.87 0.99
CA PHE A 177 -3.95 -8.26 1.77
C PHE A 177 -5.07 -9.25 2.11
N LYS A 178 -5.63 -9.91 1.10
CA LYS A 178 -6.73 -10.88 1.30
C LYS A 178 -6.39 -11.99 2.33
N PRO A 179 -5.26 -12.71 2.22
CA PRO A 179 -4.95 -13.76 3.19
C PRO A 179 -4.67 -13.21 4.59
N LEU A 180 -4.03 -12.06 4.70
CA LEU A 180 -3.76 -11.44 6.01
C LEU A 180 -5.06 -11.00 6.70
N ILE A 181 -5.98 -10.37 5.96
CA ILE A 181 -7.30 -9.99 6.50
C ILE A 181 -8.07 -11.23 6.97
N LYS A 182 -8.04 -12.32 6.18
CA LYS A 182 -8.68 -13.59 6.56
C LYS A 182 -8.10 -14.18 7.85
N GLN A 183 -6.77 -14.19 8.01
CA GLN A 183 -6.14 -14.66 9.25
C GLN A 183 -6.50 -13.76 10.44
N LEU A 184 -6.64 -12.45 10.25
CA LEU A 184 -7.14 -11.56 11.30
C LEU A 184 -8.60 -11.85 11.66
N ASP A 185 -9.46 -12.13 10.68
CA ASP A 185 -10.85 -12.53 10.90
C ASP A 185 -10.95 -13.80 11.76
N GLU A 186 -10.19 -14.85 11.41
CA GLU A 186 -10.11 -16.10 12.16
C GLU A 186 -9.58 -15.88 13.60
N THR A 187 -8.51 -15.07 13.75
CA THR A 187 -7.92 -14.78 15.07
C THR A 187 -8.87 -13.98 15.98
N ILE A 188 -9.65 -13.06 15.42
CA ILE A 188 -10.63 -12.27 16.18
C ILE A 188 -11.80 -13.15 16.62
N SER A 189 -12.27 -14.07 15.77
CA SER A 189 -13.35 -15.01 16.11
C SER A 189 -12.95 -15.93 17.27
N ASN A 190 -11.73 -16.48 17.24
CA ASN A 190 -11.21 -17.34 18.31
C ASN A 190 -10.95 -16.60 19.65
N LEU A 191 -11.10 -15.27 19.68
CA LEU A 191 -11.04 -14.46 20.90
C LEU A 191 -12.44 -14.13 21.45
N GLU A 192 -13.51 -14.47 20.72
CA GLU A 192 -14.91 -14.32 21.15
C GLU A 192 -15.46 -15.57 21.83
N ASP A 193 -14.95 -16.74 21.46
CA ASP A 193 -15.23 -18.06 22.07
C ASP A 193 -14.30 -18.34 23.28
#